data_AF-A0A7S4L0X5-F1
#
_entry.id   AF-A0A7S4L0X5-F1
#
_cell.length_a   1.000
_cell.length_b   1.000
_cell.length_c   1.000
_cell.angle_alpha   90.00
_cell.angle_beta   90.00
_cell.angle_gamma   90.00
#
_symmetry.space_group_name_H-M   'P 1'
#
loop_
_entity.id
_entity.type
_entity.pdbx_description
1 polymer ?
#
loop_
_entity_poly.entity_id
_entity_poly.type
_entity_poly.pdbx_seq_one_letter_code
_entity_poly.pdbx_strand_id
1 'polypeptide(L)'
;WPNPITICLINYNSPINFKVWNPKNPADARHLMPIITPAFPSMNSSFNVTESTLAIMKAEFHRGKECTKAERWGDLFTEIDFFSKYKVYLQVFLFAGDQDEHRVWEGYLESRFRVLVQYLESIKGIRLVHPFPQFFSKPPMDKFATSGGQKGKEGKAGKAGKEEVKEEAKEAGATGEGERVCSYFYFGIEVERYKNPEMEGIDLSYAAKNFDEIAKGWTERKESMGYEMKKQMSKSLEKTVKRNYQVANDIGVSSGTQKRRKTSGTSPNAFTKPNDK
;
A
#
# COMPACT_ATOMS: atom_id res chain seq x y z
N TRP A 1 -7.64 -20.33 11.33
CA TRP A 1 -6.23 -19.92 11.15
C TRP A 1 -5.43 -20.37 12.36
N PRO A 2 -4.24 -20.98 12.19
CA PRO A 2 -3.47 -21.07 10.94
C PRO A 2 -3.69 -22.38 10.16
N ASN A 3 -4.72 -23.19 10.46
CA ASN A 3 -5.02 -24.38 9.66
C ASN A 3 -5.13 -24.02 8.15
N PRO A 4 -4.41 -24.73 7.26
CA PRO A 4 -4.35 -24.38 5.85
C PRO A 4 -5.66 -24.68 5.12
N ILE A 5 -5.96 -23.85 4.13
CA ILE A 5 -7.00 -24.13 3.14
C ILE A 5 -6.33 -24.84 1.95
N THR A 6 -6.78 -26.07 1.68
CA THR A 6 -6.31 -26.91 0.57
C THR A 6 -7.49 -27.36 -0.28
N ILE A 7 -7.37 -27.29 -1.60
CA ILE A 7 -8.40 -27.79 -2.54
C ILE A 7 -8.18 -29.28 -2.84
N CYS A 8 -6.92 -29.74 -2.81
CA CYS A 8 -6.52 -31.12 -3.02
C CYS A 8 -5.44 -31.52 -2.00
N LEU A 9 -5.14 -32.81 -1.91
CA LEU A 9 -4.03 -33.31 -1.08
C LEU A 9 -2.70 -32.74 -1.57
N ILE A 10 -1.86 -32.29 -0.63
CA ILE A 10 -0.53 -31.78 -0.94
C ILE A 10 0.38 -32.95 -1.30
N ASN A 11 0.91 -32.93 -2.52
CA ASN A 11 1.92 -33.90 -2.94
C ASN A 11 3.31 -33.47 -2.45
N TYR A 12 3.79 -34.12 -1.39
CA TYR A 12 5.15 -33.93 -0.86
C TYR A 12 6.22 -34.72 -1.61
N ASN A 13 5.82 -35.66 -2.49
CA ASN A 13 6.78 -36.41 -3.29
C ASN A 13 7.27 -35.51 -4.43
N SER A 14 8.41 -34.88 -4.21
CA SER A 14 9.05 -34.01 -5.19
C SER A 14 10.11 -34.77 -5.98
N PRO A 15 9.86 -35.14 -7.26
CA PRO A 15 10.85 -35.85 -8.08
C PRO A 15 12.12 -35.03 -8.36
N ILE A 16 12.11 -33.72 -8.13
CA ILE A 16 13.21 -32.80 -8.50
C ILE A 16 13.57 -31.86 -7.32
N ASN A 17 13.41 -32.31 -6.06
CA ASN A 17 13.73 -31.52 -4.84
C ASN A 17 13.15 -30.08 -4.79
N PHE A 18 12.03 -29.81 -5.46
CA PHE A 18 11.29 -28.57 -5.30
C PHE A 18 10.82 -28.40 -3.86
N LYS A 19 10.87 -27.16 -3.37
CA LYS A 19 10.27 -26.80 -2.08
C LYS A 19 8.76 -26.88 -2.21
N VAL A 20 8.14 -27.71 -1.38
CA VAL A 20 6.69 -27.82 -1.23
C VAL A 20 6.33 -27.28 0.15
N TRP A 21 5.30 -26.46 0.24
CA TRP A 21 4.81 -25.91 1.50
C TRP A 21 4.50 -27.04 2.49
N ASN A 22 5.11 -26.98 3.68
CA ASN A 22 4.93 -28.00 4.70
C ASN A 22 4.93 -27.34 6.08
N PRO A 23 3.86 -27.44 6.88
CA PRO A 23 3.78 -26.77 8.19
C PRO A 23 4.80 -27.31 9.20
N LYS A 24 5.47 -28.44 8.92
CA LYS A 24 6.60 -28.95 9.71
C LYS A 24 7.88 -28.14 9.49
N ASN A 25 7.99 -27.40 8.39
CA ASN A 25 9.12 -26.50 8.14
C ASN A 25 8.96 -25.22 9.00
N PRO A 26 9.99 -24.79 9.74
CA PRO A 26 9.89 -23.61 10.61
C PRO A 26 9.50 -22.31 9.89
N ALA A 27 9.88 -22.16 8.62
CA ALA A 27 9.51 -20.99 7.83
C ALA A 27 8.00 -20.98 7.52
N ASP A 28 7.47 -22.11 7.07
CA ASP A 28 6.06 -22.29 6.68
C ASP A 28 5.13 -22.30 7.91
N ALA A 29 5.62 -22.82 9.04
CA ALA A 29 4.88 -22.86 10.31
C ALA A 29 4.48 -21.47 10.83
N ARG A 30 5.20 -20.42 10.41
CA ARG A 30 4.90 -19.03 10.76
C ARG A 30 3.86 -18.37 9.87
N HIS A 31 3.35 -19.05 8.84
CA HIS A 31 2.30 -18.50 7.98
C HIS A 31 0.98 -18.37 8.75
N LEU A 32 0.44 -17.16 8.80
CA LEU A 32 -0.78 -16.83 9.55
C LEU A 32 -2.06 -17.25 8.79
N MET A 33 -2.00 -17.00 7.48
CA MET A 33 -3.02 -17.08 6.43
C MET A 33 -3.14 -18.31 5.51
N PRO A 34 -2.58 -19.51 5.74
CA PRO A 34 -2.14 -20.36 4.62
C PRO A 34 -3.27 -20.80 3.67
N ILE A 35 -3.17 -20.40 2.39
CA ILE A 35 -4.04 -20.83 1.29
C ILE A 35 -3.16 -21.46 0.22
N ILE A 36 -3.26 -22.77 0.07
CA ILE A 36 -2.26 -23.58 -0.64
C ILE A 36 -2.67 -23.77 -2.10
N THR A 37 -1.73 -23.51 -3.01
CA THR A 37 -1.93 -23.71 -4.44
C THR A 37 -2.07 -25.21 -4.77
N PRO A 38 -3.05 -25.58 -5.62
CA PRO A 38 -3.35 -27.00 -5.87
C PRO A 38 -2.34 -27.67 -6.82
N ALA A 39 -1.69 -26.89 -7.70
CA ALA A 39 -0.70 -27.40 -8.62
C ALA A 39 0.65 -27.62 -7.92
N PHE A 40 1.35 -28.69 -8.30
CA PHE A 40 2.69 -28.98 -7.83
C PHE A 40 3.72 -28.01 -8.45
N PRO A 41 4.73 -27.54 -7.70
CA PRO A 41 4.88 -27.67 -6.25
C PRO A 41 3.88 -26.77 -5.51
N SER A 42 3.18 -27.33 -4.52
CA SER A 42 2.21 -26.58 -3.72
C SER A 42 2.91 -25.53 -2.87
N MET A 43 2.42 -24.28 -2.94
CA MET A 43 2.97 -23.13 -2.23
C MET A 43 1.86 -22.38 -1.51
N ASN A 44 2.22 -21.59 -0.49
CA ASN A 44 1.28 -20.68 0.13
C ASN A 44 1.09 -19.44 -0.75
N SER A 45 -0.12 -19.19 -1.23
CA SER A 45 -0.48 -18.00 -2.03
C SER A 45 -0.68 -16.73 -1.20
N SER A 46 -0.89 -16.87 0.11
CA SER A 46 -1.16 -15.78 1.06
C SER A 46 -0.01 -15.61 2.07
N PHE A 47 1.23 -15.89 1.64
CA PHE A 47 2.43 -15.75 2.50
C PHE A 47 2.72 -14.30 2.93
N ASN A 48 2.14 -13.32 2.23
CA ASN A 48 2.28 -11.91 2.54
C ASN A 48 1.35 -11.41 3.66
N VAL A 49 0.47 -12.27 4.19
CA VAL A 49 -0.42 -11.89 5.30
C VAL A 49 0.38 -11.65 6.57
N THR A 50 0.17 -10.48 7.16
CA THR A 50 0.68 -10.03 8.47
C THR A 50 -0.40 -10.16 9.55
N GLU A 51 -0.05 -9.94 10.82
CA GLU A 51 -1.03 -9.98 11.91
C GLU A 51 -2.13 -8.94 11.73
N SER A 52 -1.76 -7.71 11.31
CA SER A 52 -2.73 -6.65 11.08
C SER A 52 -3.66 -6.96 9.91
N THR A 53 -3.10 -7.38 8.78
CA THR A 53 -3.93 -7.71 7.60
C THR A 53 -4.83 -8.91 7.84
N LEU A 54 -4.37 -9.91 8.62
CA LEU A 54 -5.24 -11.00 9.09
C LEU A 54 -6.37 -10.49 9.98
N ALA A 55 -6.09 -9.60 10.94
CA ALA A 55 -7.11 -9.02 11.82
C ALA A 55 -8.14 -8.21 11.02
N ILE A 56 -7.71 -7.43 10.03
CA ILE A 56 -8.59 -6.68 9.12
C ILE A 56 -9.47 -7.62 8.32
N MET A 57 -8.90 -8.65 7.68
CA MET A 57 -9.68 -9.62 6.90
C MET A 57 -10.69 -10.37 7.79
N LYS A 58 -10.31 -10.77 9.01
CA LYS A 58 -11.23 -11.40 9.97
C LYS A 58 -12.41 -10.48 10.30
N ALA A 59 -12.15 -9.19 10.54
CA ALA A 59 -13.20 -8.21 10.81
C ALA A 59 -14.13 -8.03 9.59
N GLU A 60 -13.59 -7.94 8.37
CA GLU A 60 -14.40 -7.83 7.16
C GLU A 60 -15.19 -9.11 6.84
N PHE A 61 -14.64 -10.31 7.10
CA PHE A 61 -15.40 -11.57 7.00
C PHE A 61 -16.57 -11.59 7.99
N HIS A 62 -16.36 -11.09 9.22
CA HIS A 62 -17.44 -10.98 10.19
C HIS A 62 -18.50 -9.97 9.75
N ARG A 63 -18.10 -8.77 9.30
CA ARG A 63 -19.01 -7.76 8.75
C ARG A 63 -19.83 -8.32 7.58
N GLY A 64 -19.16 -8.99 6.63
CA GLY A 64 -19.82 -9.60 5.47
C GLY A 64 -20.82 -10.70 5.86
N LYS A 65 -20.52 -11.49 6.91
CA LYS A 65 -21.46 -12.46 7.47
C LYS A 65 -22.71 -11.78 8.04
N GLU A 66 -22.58 -10.67 8.75
CA GLU A 66 -23.73 -9.96 9.32
C GLU A 66 -24.55 -9.26 8.24
N CYS A 67 -23.92 -8.69 7.21
CA CYS A 67 -24.62 -8.12 6.05
C CYS A 67 -25.42 -9.18 5.28
N THR A 68 -24.81 -10.35 5.00
CA THR A 68 -25.48 -11.43 4.25
C THR A 68 -26.63 -12.06 5.03
N LYS A 69 -26.48 -12.27 6.34
CA LYS A 69 -27.57 -12.73 7.22
C LYS A 69 -28.76 -11.79 7.27
N ALA A 70 -28.51 -10.49 7.21
CA ALA A 70 -29.55 -9.47 7.25
C ALA A 70 -30.06 -9.08 5.85
N GLU A 71 -29.62 -9.79 4.79
CA GLU A 71 -29.95 -9.52 3.38
C GLU A 71 -29.64 -8.07 2.92
N ARG A 72 -28.68 -7.41 3.58
CA ARG A 72 -28.27 -6.04 3.27
C ARG A 72 -27.17 -6.02 2.22
N TRP A 73 -27.53 -6.36 0.98
CA TRP A 73 -26.58 -6.42 -0.13
C TRP A 73 -25.92 -5.08 -0.44
N GLY A 74 -26.62 -3.96 -0.26
CA GLY A 74 -26.02 -2.62 -0.41
C GLY A 74 -24.89 -2.35 0.58
N ASP A 75 -25.12 -2.68 1.86
CA ASP A 75 -24.13 -2.50 2.93
C ASP A 75 -22.88 -3.37 2.69
N LEU A 76 -23.04 -4.54 2.08
CA LEU A 76 -21.92 -5.45 1.79
C LEU A 76 -20.87 -4.78 0.89
N PHE A 77 -21.32 -4.05 -0.13
CA PHE A 77 -20.47 -3.39 -1.12
C PHE A 77 -20.19 -1.91 -0.83
N THR A 78 -20.61 -1.41 0.33
CA THR A 78 -20.29 -0.04 0.75
C THR A 78 -18.78 0.12 0.88
N GLU A 79 -18.24 1.15 0.25
CA GLU A 79 -16.81 1.46 0.31
C GLU A 79 -16.37 1.76 1.74
N ILE A 80 -15.16 1.31 2.08
CA ILE A 80 -14.56 1.61 3.37
C ILE A 80 -14.08 3.06 3.33
N ASP A 81 -14.56 3.90 4.26
CA ASP A 81 -14.00 5.23 4.48
C ASP A 81 -12.64 5.15 5.19
N PHE A 82 -11.62 4.69 4.45
CA PHE A 82 -10.30 4.41 4.98
C PHE A 82 -9.65 5.65 5.61
N PHE A 83 -9.82 6.84 5.01
CA PHE A 83 -9.16 8.08 5.43
C PHE A 83 -9.82 8.80 6.61
N SER A 84 -11.03 8.38 6.98
CA SER A 84 -11.68 8.79 8.24
C SER A 84 -11.65 7.69 9.31
N LYS A 85 -11.27 6.45 8.97
CA LYS A 85 -11.28 5.29 9.88
C LYS A 85 -10.24 5.35 11.01
N TYR A 86 -9.08 5.94 10.77
CA TYR A 86 -7.96 6.00 11.72
C TYR A 86 -7.70 7.44 12.15
N LYS A 87 -7.12 7.64 13.34
CA LYS A 87 -6.71 8.98 13.80
C LYS A 87 -5.34 9.38 13.24
N VAL A 88 -4.47 8.40 13.05
CA VAL A 88 -3.08 8.55 12.63
C VAL A 88 -2.85 7.69 11.39
N TYR A 89 -2.10 8.23 10.44
CA TYR A 89 -1.66 7.55 9.25
C TYR A 89 -0.17 7.75 9.09
N LEU A 90 0.47 6.78 8.44
CA LEU A 90 1.78 6.96 7.85
C LEU A 90 1.60 7.12 6.34
N GLN A 91 2.10 8.21 5.80
CA GLN A 91 2.23 8.44 4.36
C GLN A 91 3.66 8.06 3.95
N VAL A 92 3.77 7.28 2.88
CA VAL A 92 5.04 7.04 2.18
C VAL A 92 4.94 7.69 0.81
N PHE A 93 5.71 8.74 0.61
CA PHE A 93 5.83 9.46 -0.65
C PHE A 93 7.10 8.99 -1.35
N LEU A 94 7.02 8.61 -2.61
CA LEU A 94 8.19 8.23 -3.41
C LEU A 94 8.25 9.01 -4.70
N PHE A 95 9.47 9.28 -5.17
CA PHE A 95 9.71 10.08 -6.37
C PHE A 95 10.94 9.61 -7.13
N ALA A 96 10.95 9.85 -8.44
CA ALA A 96 12.10 9.64 -9.32
C ALA A 96 12.19 10.71 -10.42
N GLY A 97 13.30 10.72 -11.17
CA GLY A 97 13.56 11.71 -12.22
C GLY A 97 12.73 11.49 -13.48
N ASP A 98 12.37 10.24 -13.77
CA ASP A 98 11.54 9.87 -14.92
C ASP A 98 10.61 8.67 -14.59
N GLN A 99 9.75 8.32 -15.55
CA GLN A 99 8.71 7.30 -15.39
C GLN A 99 9.25 5.87 -15.29
N ASP A 100 10.36 5.57 -15.96
CA ASP A 100 10.96 4.22 -15.95
C ASP A 100 11.71 4.00 -14.64
N GLU A 101 12.48 5.00 -14.20
CA GLU A 101 13.11 5.05 -12.88
C GLU A 101 12.07 4.94 -11.76
N HIS A 102 10.99 5.72 -11.85
CA HIS A 102 9.90 5.68 -10.88
C HIS A 102 9.27 4.30 -10.79
N ARG A 103 8.99 3.66 -11.93
CA ARG A 103 8.36 2.34 -11.97
C ARG A 103 9.21 1.26 -11.29
N VAL A 104 10.52 1.24 -11.54
CA VAL A 104 11.41 0.26 -10.89
C VAL A 104 11.59 0.56 -9.41
N TRP A 105 11.66 1.85 -9.04
CA TRP A 105 11.81 2.30 -7.67
C TRP A 105 10.56 2.03 -6.81
N GLU A 106 9.39 2.36 -7.35
CA GLU A 106 8.09 2.06 -6.78
C GLU A 106 7.96 0.55 -6.55
N GLY A 107 8.18 -0.28 -7.58
CA GLY A 107 8.10 -1.73 -7.45
C GLY A 107 9.08 -2.31 -6.42
N TYR A 108 10.29 -1.73 -6.33
CA TYR A 108 11.26 -2.10 -5.31
C TYR A 108 10.72 -1.83 -3.90
N LEU A 109 10.29 -0.61 -3.59
CA LEU A 109 9.80 -0.26 -2.24
C LEU A 109 8.45 -0.91 -1.92
N GLU A 110 7.53 -0.96 -2.89
CA GLU A 110 6.19 -1.54 -2.73
C GLU A 110 6.27 -3.01 -2.32
N SER A 111 7.14 -3.78 -2.97
CA SER A 111 7.38 -5.19 -2.60
C SER A 111 7.91 -5.39 -1.17
N ARG A 112 8.37 -4.32 -0.51
CA ARG A 112 8.91 -4.31 0.86
C ARG A 112 7.99 -3.64 1.86
N PHE A 113 6.85 -3.09 1.45
CA PHE A 113 5.88 -2.51 2.40
C PHE A 113 5.32 -3.51 3.39
N ARG A 114 5.29 -4.80 3.05
CA ARG A 114 5.00 -5.84 4.03
C ARG A 114 5.99 -5.82 5.21
N VAL A 115 7.27 -5.62 4.94
CA VAL A 115 8.31 -5.54 5.97
C VAL A 115 8.15 -4.27 6.80
N LEU A 116 7.81 -3.14 6.15
CA LEU A 116 7.44 -1.91 6.86
C LEU A 116 6.27 -2.13 7.82
N VAL A 117 5.21 -2.82 7.37
CA VAL A 117 4.07 -3.17 8.23
C VAL A 117 4.53 -3.99 9.43
N GLN A 118 5.43 -4.97 9.24
CA GLN A 118 5.97 -5.78 10.34
C GLN A 118 6.80 -4.95 11.33
N TYR A 119 7.59 -3.98 10.86
CA TYR A 119 8.31 -3.05 11.76
C TYR A 119 7.36 -2.12 12.53
N LEU A 120 6.25 -1.72 11.93
CA LEU A 120 5.23 -0.92 12.61
C LEU A 120 4.47 -1.77 13.64
N GLU A 121 4.13 -3.02 13.31
CA GLU A 121 3.48 -3.98 14.20
C GLU A 121 4.31 -4.29 15.46
N SER A 122 5.63 -4.18 15.40
CA SER A 122 6.51 -4.42 16.57
C SER A 122 6.63 -3.23 17.52
N ILE A 123 6.13 -2.04 17.13
CA ILE A 123 6.18 -0.84 17.98
C ILE A 123 5.12 -0.98 19.08
N LYS A 124 5.56 -0.92 20.34
CA LYS A 124 4.67 -0.97 21.50
C LYS A 124 3.62 0.15 21.42
N GLY A 125 2.37 -0.23 21.57
CA GLY A 125 1.22 0.68 21.51
C GLY A 125 0.59 0.85 20.13
N ILE A 126 1.18 0.28 19.07
CA ILE A 126 0.45 0.08 17.81
C ILE A 126 -0.35 -1.22 17.93
N ARG A 127 -1.68 -1.10 17.79
CA ARG A 127 -2.63 -2.22 17.80
C ARG A 127 -2.79 -2.87 16.43
N LEU A 128 -2.77 -2.05 15.38
CA LEU A 128 -3.10 -2.46 14.02
C LEU A 128 -2.46 -1.50 13.01
N VAL A 129 -1.95 -2.05 11.91
CA VAL A 129 -1.47 -1.30 10.75
C VAL A 129 -2.24 -1.74 9.50
N HIS A 130 -2.98 -0.83 8.89
CA HIS A 130 -3.79 -1.09 7.71
C HIS A 130 -3.15 -0.46 6.46
N PRO A 131 -2.40 -1.22 5.65
CA PRO A 131 -1.92 -0.73 4.36
C PRO A 131 -3.10 -0.49 3.41
N PHE A 132 -3.17 0.70 2.81
CA PHE A 132 -4.14 0.99 1.76
C PHE A 132 -3.70 0.28 0.47
N PRO A 133 -4.56 -0.50 -0.21
CA PRO A 133 -4.13 -1.32 -1.35
C PRO A 133 -3.75 -0.54 -2.61
N GLN A 134 -4.09 0.75 -2.70
CA GLN A 134 -3.85 1.57 -3.88
C GLN A 134 -2.83 2.68 -3.55
N PHE A 135 -2.19 3.16 -4.60
CA PHE A 135 -1.36 4.36 -4.55
C PHE A 135 -1.98 5.50 -5.35
N PHE A 136 -1.52 6.71 -5.09
CA PHE A 136 -1.94 7.91 -5.80
C PHE A 136 -0.76 8.52 -6.53
N SER A 137 -0.93 8.98 -7.77
CA SER A 137 0.14 9.59 -8.59
C SER A 137 0.28 11.10 -8.44
N LYS A 138 -0.64 11.74 -7.71
CA LYS A 138 -0.59 13.17 -7.37
C LYS A 138 -0.70 13.32 -5.86
N PRO A 139 0.04 14.26 -5.25
CA PRO A 139 -0.18 14.57 -3.85
C PRO A 139 -1.66 14.93 -3.69
N PRO A 140 -2.33 14.41 -2.66
CA PRO A 140 -3.38 15.20 -2.07
C PRO A 140 -2.70 16.52 -1.69
N MET A 141 -3.08 17.60 -2.39
CA MET A 141 -2.25 18.79 -2.60
C MET A 141 -1.49 19.25 -1.35
N ASP A 142 -0.18 19.03 -1.37
CA ASP A 142 0.74 19.76 -0.52
C ASP A 142 1.01 21.10 -1.21
N LYS A 143 0.97 22.21 -0.47
CA LYS A 143 1.09 23.58 -1.02
C LYS A 143 2.47 23.90 -1.63
N PHE A 144 3.33 22.91 -1.78
CA PHE A 144 4.68 23.02 -2.36
C PHE A 144 4.77 22.64 -3.85
N ALA A 145 3.68 22.21 -4.49
CA ALA A 145 3.70 21.78 -5.90
C ALA A 145 2.80 22.62 -6.82
N THR A 146 2.66 23.93 -6.58
CA THR A 146 1.99 24.81 -7.56
C THR A 146 2.53 26.23 -7.54
N SER A 147 3.66 26.43 -8.23
CA SER A 147 3.93 27.73 -8.85
C SER A 147 4.73 27.52 -10.14
N GLY A 148 4.03 27.63 -11.27
CA GLY A 148 4.62 27.69 -12.61
C GLY A 148 4.14 26.54 -13.50
N GLY A 149 3.28 26.72 -14.50
CA GLY A 149 2.62 27.93 -14.95
C GLY A 149 1.60 27.61 -16.05
N GLN A 150 0.54 28.41 -16.12
CA GLN A 150 -0.06 28.79 -17.39
C GLN A 150 -0.25 30.31 -17.35
N LYS A 151 0.59 31.01 -18.12
CA LYS A 151 0.41 32.42 -18.44
C LYS A 151 -0.76 32.54 -19.42
N GLY A 152 -1.70 33.43 -19.09
CA GLY A 152 -2.83 33.80 -19.95
C GLY A 152 -3.59 35.03 -19.46
N LYS A 153 -2.91 36.20 -19.50
CA LYS A 153 -3.40 37.59 -19.64
C LYS A 153 -4.21 38.32 -18.53
N GLU A 154 -3.58 39.43 -18.12
CA GLU A 154 -4.05 40.82 -17.95
C GLU A 154 -5.01 41.23 -16.81
N GLY A 155 -4.56 42.20 -15.97
CA GLY A 155 -5.44 43.06 -15.18
C GLY A 155 -4.92 43.68 -13.87
N LYS A 156 -4.10 44.73 -13.95
CA LYS A 156 -3.90 45.90 -13.03
C LYS A 156 -3.88 45.77 -11.47
N ALA A 157 -2.71 46.18 -10.94
CA ALA A 157 -2.44 47.22 -9.91
C ALA A 157 -2.99 47.14 -8.47
N GLY A 158 -2.07 47.15 -7.49
CA GLY A 158 -2.32 47.53 -6.10
C GLY A 158 -1.12 47.21 -5.17
N LYS A 159 -0.73 48.14 -4.30
CA LYS A 159 0.59 48.29 -3.66
C LYS A 159 0.57 48.00 -2.14
N ALA A 160 1.75 47.69 -1.59
CA ALA A 160 2.20 47.71 -0.17
C ALA A 160 1.66 46.59 0.75
N GLY A 161 2.41 45.95 1.66
CA GLY A 161 3.78 46.08 2.16
C GLY A 161 3.85 45.55 3.61
N LYS A 162 4.97 44.88 3.97
CA LYS A 162 5.57 44.61 5.31
C LYS A 162 5.72 43.14 5.79
N GLU A 163 7.01 42.72 5.80
CA GLU A 163 7.85 42.11 6.88
C GLU A 163 7.25 41.06 7.83
N GLU A 164 7.70 39.80 7.70
CA GLU A 164 8.69 39.04 8.52
C GLU A 164 8.09 38.45 9.82
N VAL A 165 8.22 37.14 10.10
CA VAL A 165 9.36 36.51 10.81
C VAL A 165 9.59 35.05 10.37
N LYS A 166 10.88 34.69 10.25
CA LYS A 166 11.47 33.39 9.92
C LYS A 166 11.34 32.36 11.04
N GLU A 167 11.19 31.09 10.67
CA GLU A 167 11.74 29.98 11.46
C GLU A 167 12.33 28.93 10.50
N GLU A 168 13.60 28.62 10.74
CA GLU A 168 14.52 27.91 9.83
C GLU A 168 14.28 26.39 9.85
N ALA A 169 13.98 25.82 8.69
CA ALA A 169 14.20 24.39 8.42
C ALA A 169 15.36 24.28 7.43
N LYS A 170 16.42 23.58 7.86
CA LYS A 170 17.65 23.35 7.10
C LYS A 170 17.34 22.74 5.73
N GLU A 171 17.64 23.51 4.68
CA GLU A 171 17.76 23.02 3.30
C GLU A 171 18.93 22.02 3.21
N ALA A 172 18.60 20.76 2.92
CA ALA A 172 19.52 19.90 2.20
C ALA A 172 19.20 20.09 0.70
N GLY A 173 20.19 20.59 -0.04
CA GLY A 173 20.03 21.17 -1.38
C GLY A 173 19.31 20.27 -2.39
N ALA A 174 18.45 20.90 -3.19
CA ALA A 174 17.88 20.33 -4.40
C ALA A 174 17.93 21.36 -5.53
N THR A 175 19.07 21.40 -6.22
CA THR A 175 19.18 22.03 -7.55
C THR A 175 18.68 21.03 -8.60
N GLY A 176 17.58 21.36 -9.29
CA GLY A 176 17.12 20.61 -10.47
C GLY A 176 15.60 20.68 -10.69
N GLU A 177 15.16 21.68 -11.47
CA GLU A 177 13.79 21.81 -11.99
C GLU A 177 13.52 20.77 -13.10
N GLY A 178 13.27 19.52 -12.69
CA GLY A 178 12.66 18.49 -13.54
C GLY A 178 11.32 18.07 -12.93
N GLU A 179 10.30 17.82 -13.75
CA GLU A 179 9.01 17.30 -13.30
C GLU A 179 9.21 15.88 -12.74
N ARG A 180 9.30 15.75 -11.41
CA ARG A 180 9.51 14.46 -10.74
C ARG A 180 8.25 13.62 -10.81
N VAL A 181 8.38 12.36 -11.24
CA VAL A 181 7.28 11.38 -11.19
C VAL A 181 7.15 10.88 -9.76
N CYS A 182 5.92 10.78 -9.24
CA CYS A 182 5.71 10.45 -7.84
C CYS A 182 4.51 9.54 -7.54
N SER A 183 4.57 8.85 -6.40
CA SER A 183 3.47 8.07 -5.83
C SER A 183 3.33 8.25 -4.32
N TYR A 184 2.10 8.10 -3.83
CA TYR A 184 1.74 8.22 -2.42
C TYR A 184 1.04 6.95 -1.95
N PHE A 185 1.56 6.37 -0.86
CA PHE A 185 1.02 5.20 -0.18
C PHE A 185 0.60 5.59 1.23
N TYR A 186 -0.42 4.92 1.75
CA TYR A 186 -0.98 5.21 3.08
C TYR A 186 -1.12 3.97 3.92
N PHE A 187 -0.80 4.11 5.20
CA PHE A 187 -0.95 3.06 6.21
C PHE A 187 -1.74 3.66 7.37
N GLY A 188 -2.97 3.17 7.60
CA GLY A 188 -3.78 3.55 8.74
C GLY A 188 -3.21 2.92 10.00
N ILE A 189 -2.99 3.71 11.05
CA ILE A 189 -2.41 3.24 12.30
C ILE A 189 -3.48 3.31 13.39
N GLU A 190 -3.75 2.17 14.00
CA GLU A 190 -4.55 2.10 15.20
C GLU A 190 -3.68 1.96 16.43
N VAL A 191 -3.94 2.82 17.41
CA VAL A 191 -3.17 2.93 18.65
C VAL A 191 -3.94 2.26 19.77
N GLU A 192 -3.26 1.51 20.64
CA GLU A 192 -3.85 1.03 21.87
C GLU A 192 -4.28 2.22 22.73
N ARG A 193 -5.54 2.23 23.19
CA ARG A 193 -5.99 3.24 24.16
C ARG A 193 -5.35 2.94 25.51
N TYR A 194 -4.17 3.51 25.76
CA TYR A 194 -3.61 3.52 27.11
C TYR A 194 -4.50 4.39 28.00
N LYS A 195 -4.67 3.98 29.27
CA LYS A 195 -5.35 4.77 30.30
C LYS A 195 -4.61 6.07 30.66
N ASN A 196 -3.47 6.37 30.04
CA ASN A 196 -2.63 7.52 30.35
C ASN A 196 -2.58 8.52 29.16
N PRO A 197 -3.06 9.77 29.34
CA PRO A 197 -3.07 10.81 28.31
C PRO A 197 -1.68 11.24 27.81
N GLU A 198 -0.61 10.95 28.56
CA GLU A 198 0.77 11.42 28.28
C GLU A 198 1.48 10.67 27.14
N MET A 199 0.92 9.58 26.61
CA MET A 199 1.45 8.90 25.41
C MET A 199 1.03 9.64 24.12
N GLU A 200 1.24 10.96 24.10
CA GLU A 200 0.78 11.85 23.03
C GLU A 200 1.63 11.75 21.74
N GLY A 201 2.55 10.79 21.65
CA GLY A 201 3.28 10.49 20.43
C GLY A 201 3.72 9.05 20.35
N ILE A 202 3.09 8.24 19.49
CA ILE A 202 3.78 7.07 18.95
C ILE A 202 4.96 7.57 18.13
N ASP A 203 6.14 7.13 18.52
CA ASP A 203 7.37 7.27 17.77
C ASP A 203 7.45 6.21 16.66
N LEU A 204 7.55 6.66 15.40
CA LEU A 204 7.69 5.79 14.23
C LEU A 204 9.14 5.70 13.75
N SER A 205 10.10 6.33 14.47
CA SER A 205 11.50 6.43 14.05
C SER A 205 12.17 5.08 13.92
N TYR A 206 11.81 4.10 14.76
CA TYR A 206 12.31 2.73 14.63
C TYR A 206 11.95 2.13 13.26
N ALA A 207 10.67 2.15 12.87
CA ALA A 207 10.24 1.61 11.59
C ALA A 207 10.82 2.40 10.42
N ALA A 208 10.87 3.74 10.53
CA ALA A 208 11.47 4.61 9.52
C ALA A 208 12.95 4.30 9.28
N LYS A 209 13.74 4.16 10.35
CA LYS A 209 15.18 3.84 10.25
C LYS A 209 15.42 2.47 9.59
N ASN A 210 14.72 1.43 10.03
CA ASN A 210 14.91 0.09 9.47
C ASN A 210 14.44 0.00 8.01
N PHE A 211 13.36 0.72 7.66
CA PHE A 211 12.92 0.78 6.27
C PHE A 211 13.88 1.61 5.39
N ASP A 212 14.54 2.61 5.95
CA ASP A 212 15.56 3.38 5.27
C ASP A 212 16.81 2.58 4.92
N GLU A 213 17.24 1.69 5.83
CA GLU A 213 18.31 0.73 5.55
C GLU A 213 17.95 -0.19 4.37
N ILE A 214 16.69 -0.62 4.28
CA ILE A 214 16.18 -1.39 3.14
C ILE A 214 16.21 -0.55 1.85
N ALA A 215 15.69 0.67 1.89
CA ALA A 215 15.64 1.56 0.73
C ALA A 215 17.06 1.91 0.21
N LYS A 216 18.03 2.07 1.11
CA LYS A 216 19.45 2.31 0.78
C LYS A 216 20.17 1.06 0.27
N GLY A 217 19.69 -0.14 0.62
CA GLY A 217 20.29 -1.40 0.21
C GLY A 217 20.09 -1.77 -1.27
N TRP A 218 19.35 -0.98 -2.05
CA TRP A 218 19.17 -1.25 -3.48
C TRP A 218 20.35 -0.75 -4.31
N THR A 219 21.05 -1.67 -4.97
CA THR A 219 22.25 -1.38 -5.76
C THR A 219 22.00 -0.55 -7.01
N GLU A 220 20.78 -0.57 -7.56
CA GLU A 220 20.40 0.17 -8.77
C GLU A 220 19.78 1.55 -8.45
N ARG A 221 19.80 1.96 -7.18
CA ARG A 221 19.25 3.25 -6.76
C ARG A 221 20.07 4.40 -7.35
N LYS A 222 19.39 5.36 -7.96
CA LYS A 222 19.96 6.61 -8.49
C LYS A 222 19.72 7.78 -7.54
N GLU A 223 20.47 8.87 -7.73
CA GLU A 223 20.32 10.11 -6.94
C GLU A 223 18.93 10.75 -7.13
N SER A 224 18.33 10.59 -8.31
CA SER A 224 16.98 11.02 -8.62
C SER A 224 15.90 10.25 -7.83
N MET A 225 16.21 9.07 -7.30
CA MET A 225 15.27 8.18 -6.61
C MET A 225 15.26 8.44 -5.10
N GLY A 226 14.14 8.96 -4.63
CA GLY A 226 13.93 9.29 -3.23
C GLY A 226 12.58 8.82 -2.70
N TYR A 227 12.47 8.85 -1.38
CA TYR A 227 11.22 8.62 -0.69
C TYR A 227 11.23 9.36 0.65
N GLU A 228 10.04 9.67 1.16
CA GLU A 228 9.82 10.32 2.44
C GLU A 228 8.70 9.60 3.20
N MET A 229 8.85 9.52 4.53
CA MET A 229 7.85 8.98 5.43
C MET A 229 7.32 10.09 6.33
N LYS A 230 6.01 10.35 6.27
CA LYS A 230 5.36 11.41 7.06
C LYS A 230 4.23 10.84 7.90
N LYS A 231 4.29 11.09 9.22
CA LYS A 231 3.15 10.87 10.11
C LYS A 231 2.09 11.94 9.81
N GLN A 232 0.87 11.52 9.51
CA GLN A 232 -0.24 12.37 9.16
C GLN A 232 -1.42 12.13 10.12
N MET A 233 -2.06 13.22 10.56
CA MET A 233 -3.29 13.12 11.35
C MET A 233 -4.50 13.09 10.41
N SER A 234 -5.55 12.34 10.76
CA SER A 234 -6.76 12.21 9.95
C SER A 234 -7.35 13.56 9.51
N LYS A 235 -7.42 14.54 10.42
CA LYS A 235 -7.87 15.91 10.12
C LYS A 235 -7.07 16.61 9.01
N SER A 236 -5.78 16.30 8.90
CA SER A 236 -4.89 16.81 7.84
C SER A 236 -5.18 16.11 6.50
N LEU A 237 -5.45 14.80 6.54
CA LEU A 237 -5.71 14.00 5.34
C LEU A 237 -7.10 14.20 4.77
N GLU A 238 -8.15 14.36 5.59
CA GLU A 238 -9.52 14.50 5.08
C GLU A 238 -9.68 15.66 4.10
N LYS A 239 -9.05 16.83 4.36
CA LYS A 239 -9.08 17.98 3.45
C LYS A 239 -8.36 17.73 2.13
N THR A 240 -7.37 16.85 2.18
CA THR A 240 -6.30 16.73 1.19
C THR A 240 -6.62 15.56 0.26
N VAL A 241 -7.07 14.44 0.82
CA VAL A 241 -7.40 13.19 0.13
C VAL A 241 -8.84 13.15 -0.38
N LYS A 242 -9.84 13.67 0.37
CA LYS A 242 -11.26 13.65 -0.12
C LYS A 242 -11.41 14.38 -1.45
N ARG A 243 -10.69 15.49 -1.65
CA ARG A 243 -10.67 16.23 -2.92
C ARG A 243 -10.10 15.39 -4.09
N ASN A 244 -9.15 14.49 -3.83
CA ASN A 244 -8.52 13.67 -4.87
C ASN A 244 -9.22 12.31 -5.08
N TYR A 245 -9.79 11.73 -4.02
CA TYR A 245 -10.52 10.46 -4.09
C TYR A 245 -11.83 10.63 -4.87
N GLN A 246 -12.57 11.73 -4.65
CA GLN A 246 -13.72 12.09 -5.49
C GLN A 246 -13.31 12.25 -6.96
N VAL A 247 -12.22 12.98 -7.23
CA VAL A 247 -11.74 13.24 -8.60
C VAL A 247 -11.24 11.97 -9.30
N ALA A 248 -10.60 11.04 -8.59
CA ALA A 248 -10.18 9.76 -9.16
C ALA A 248 -11.38 8.86 -9.50
N ASN A 249 -12.41 8.85 -8.66
CA ASN A 249 -13.67 8.14 -8.91
C ASN A 249 -14.49 8.81 -10.04
N ASP A 250 -14.49 10.14 -10.14
CA ASP A 250 -15.24 10.90 -11.16
C ASP A 250 -14.59 10.86 -12.56
N ILE A 251 -13.26 10.76 -12.65
CA ILE A 251 -12.52 10.75 -13.93
C ILE A 251 -12.37 9.31 -14.49
N GLY A 252 -12.74 8.28 -13.74
CA GLY A 252 -12.55 6.89 -14.18
C GLY A 252 -11.07 6.58 -14.47
N VAL A 253 -10.15 7.19 -13.71
CA VAL A 253 -8.72 6.88 -13.82
C VAL A 253 -8.53 5.49 -13.28
N SER A 254 -8.57 4.52 -14.20
CA SER A 254 -8.26 3.12 -13.95
C SER A 254 -6.97 3.07 -13.14
N SER A 255 -7.07 2.55 -11.92
CA SER A 255 -5.95 1.96 -11.19
C SER A 255 -5.06 1.24 -12.18
N GLY A 256 -3.76 1.55 -12.21
CA GLY A 256 -2.77 0.92 -13.07
C GLY A 256 -2.76 -0.59 -12.84
N THR A 257 -3.67 -1.28 -13.51
CA THR A 257 -3.76 -2.73 -13.47
C THR A 257 -2.56 -3.19 -14.27
N GLN A 258 -1.65 -3.93 -13.64
CA GLN A 258 -0.57 -4.62 -14.34
C GLN A 258 -1.16 -5.34 -15.55
N LYS A 259 -0.88 -4.85 -16.76
CA LYS A 259 -1.15 -5.59 -18.00
C LYS A 259 -0.34 -6.87 -17.93
N ARG A 260 -0.98 -7.95 -17.48
CA ARG A 260 -0.51 -9.32 -17.65
C ARG A 260 -0.23 -9.50 -19.15
N ARG A 261 1.04 -9.72 -19.52
CA ARG A 261 1.43 -10.11 -20.88
C ARG A 261 0.57 -11.32 -21.28
N LYS A 262 -0.31 -11.15 -22.28
CA LYS A 262 -0.93 -12.28 -22.98
C LYS A 262 0.20 -13.01 -23.72
N THR A 263 0.61 -14.16 -23.20
CA THR A 263 1.32 -15.15 -24.00
C THR A 263 0.31 -15.72 -24.99
N SER A 264 0.56 -15.55 -26.28
CA SER A 264 -0.20 -16.16 -27.37
C SER A 264 -0.09 -17.68 -27.29
N GLY A 265 -1.07 -18.32 -26.67
CA GLY A 265 -1.29 -19.76 -26.73
C GLY A 265 -2.43 -20.05 -27.69
N THR A 266 -2.10 -20.66 -28.82
CA THR A 266 -3.03 -21.17 -29.83
C THR A 266 -4.03 -22.13 -29.15
N SER A 267 -5.33 -21.85 -29.28
CA SER A 267 -6.40 -22.75 -28.80
C SER A 267 -6.53 -23.96 -29.72
N PRO A 268 -6.66 -25.19 -29.19
CA PRO A 268 -7.35 -26.26 -29.89
C PRO A 268 -8.81 -26.29 -29.41
N ASN A 269 -9.72 -25.82 -30.28
CA ASN A 269 -11.13 -26.18 -30.21
C ASN A 269 -11.30 -27.62 -30.71
N ALA A 270 -11.95 -28.47 -29.92
CA ALA A 270 -13.10 -29.27 -30.37
C ALA A 270 -13.55 -30.21 -29.24
N PHE A 271 -14.67 -29.87 -28.63
CA PHE A 271 -15.55 -30.83 -27.97
C PHE A 271 -16.19 -31.71 -29.05
N THR A 272 -15.98 -33.03 -28.99
CA THR A 272 -16.82 -34.02 -29.66
C THR A 272 -17.54 -34.86 -28.59
N LYS A 273 -18.86 -34.91 -28.72
CA LYS A 273 -19.77 -35.72 -27.88
C LYS A 273 -19.48 -37.21 -28.08
N PRO A 274 -19.68 -38.06 -27.05
CA PRO A 274 -19.66 -39.50 -27.24
C PRO A 274 -20.94 -39.96 -27.94
N ASN A 275 -20.80 -40.80 -28.96
CA ASN A 275 -21.91 -41.51 -29.58
C ASN A 275 -22.16 -42.81 -28.81
N ASP A 276 -23.42 -43.04 -28.48
CA ASP A 276 -23.97 -44.33 -28.11
C ASP A 276 -23.79 -45.35 -29.25
N LYS A 277 -23.20 -46.51 -28.92
CA LYS A 277 -23.59 -47.87 -29.35
C LYS A 277 -22.73 -48.91 -28.64
#